data_AF-A0A222FHI6-F1
#
_entry.id   AF-A0A222FHI6-F1
#
_cell.length_a   1.000
_cell.length_b   1.000
_cell.length_c   1.000
_cell.angle_alpha   90.00
_cell.angle_beta   90.00
_cell.angle_gamma   90.00
#
_symmetry.space_group_name_H-M   'P 1'
#
loop_
_entity.id
_entity.type
_entity.pdbx_description
1 polymer ?
#
loop_
_entity_poly.entity_id
_entity_poly.type
_entity_poly.pdbx_seq_one_letter_code
_entity_poly.pdbx_strand_id
1 'polypeptide(L)'
;MKKLSQAIALTSAVSAALLAAHSVQAEVEVSASAAIANMYLWRGQDLGQGVPAVSGDVTASMGGLYGGVWASSGDSALGQEYDLYLGYGGEAGEFSYDISAWTYVYPGASEDADDDGNYTRTDARGTTFDASDLIISVGYGPVSASYYYVLAGDENASYATLGGEMGAFAATLGMQMHSEDDSAEYTHLDLSYAYNDNLSFTLSKIIDQDADLDKGESGLDEDTKVVVSYSLPIEL
;
A
#
# COMPACT_ATOMS: atom_id res chain seq x y z
N MET A 1 35.11 44.70 -2.46
CA MET A 1 34.14 43.81 -3.12
C MET A 1 32.98 43.66 -2.15
N LYS A 2 31.92 44.46 -2.36
CA LYS A 2 30.89 44.81 -1.38
C LYS A 2 29.56 44.14 -1.74
N LYS A 3 28.83 43.76 -0.69
CA LYS A 3 27.42 43.33 -0.69
C LYS A 3 26.49 44.32 -1.40
N LEU A 4 25.43 43.83 -2.05
CA LEU A 4 24.14 44.53 -2.29
C LEU A 4 23.06 43.43 -2.38
N SER A 5 22.12 43.30 -1.44
CA SER A 5 20.95 44.14 -1.11
C SER A 5 19.68 43.69 -1.87
N GLN A 6 18.67 43.32 -1.09
CA GLN A 6 17.29 43.01 -1.47
C GLN A 6 16.61 44.20 -2.18
N ALA A 7 15.64 43.92 -3.07
CA ALA A 7 14.26 44.44 -3.06
C ALA A 7 13.61 44.67 -4.46
N ILE A 8 12.39 44.10 -4.60
CA ILE A 8 11.19 44.60 -5.30
C ILE A 8 11.15 44.60 -6.85
N ALA A 9 10.31 43.70 -7.39
CA ALA A 9 9.19 44.06 -8.28
C ALA A 9 8.16 42.91 -8.35
N LEU A 10 7.32 42.81 -7.32
CA LEU A 10 5.99 42.23 -7.49
C LEU A 10 5.15 43.29 -8.22
N THR A 11 4.58 42.97 -9.37
CA THR A 11 3.22 43.32 -9.85
C THR A 11 3.17 43.25 -11.38
N SER A 12 2.11 42.62 -11.91
CA SER A 12 1.63 42.62 -13.31
C SER A 12 2.37 41.79 -14.37
N ALA A 13 2.05 40.48 -14.43
CA ALA A 13 1.80 39.77 -15.69
C ALA A 13 1.01 38.46 -15.48
N VAL A 14 -0.05 38.51 -14.67
CA VAL A 14 -1.19 37.59 -14.86
C VAL A 14 -1.85 38.05 -16.15
N SER A 15 -1.62 37.35 -17.28
CA SER A 15 -2.51 37.28 -18.49
C SER A 15 -1.84 36.79 -19.80
N ALA A 16 -0.57 36.35 -19.84
CA ALA A 16 0.06 35.97 -21.12
C ALA A 16 0.68 34.56 -21.22
N ALA A 17 0.67 33.75 -20.16
CA ALA A 17 1.14 32.36 -20.21
C ALA A 17 0.05 31.33 -20.58
N LEU A 18 -1.18 31.78 -20.87
CA LEU A 18 -2.34 30.92 -21.19
C LEU A 18 -2.47 30.55 -22.69
N LEU A 19 -1.47 30.83 -23.54
CA LEU A 19 -1.56 30.56 -24.99
C LEU A 19 -0.37 29.77 -25.56
N ALA A 20 0.39 29.09 -24.70
CA ALA A 20 1.31 28.03 -25.13
C ALA A 20 1.11 26.77 -24.28
N ALA A 21 -0.16 26.40 -24.06
CA ALA A 21 -0.49 24.99 -23.84
C ALA A 21 -0.12 24.26 -25.15
N HIS A 22 1.14 23.90 -25.27
CA HIS A 22 1.49 22.75 -26.08
C HIS A 22 0.66 21.63 -25.47
N SER A 23 -0.26 21.06 -26.25
CA SER A 23 -0.80 19.76 -25.96
C SER A 23 0.38 18.79 -26.02
N VAL A 24 1.12 18.68 -24.92
CA VAL A 24 1.77 17.43 -24.58
C VAL A 24 0.58 16.48 -24.47
N GLN A 25 0.32 15.70 -25.53
CA GLN A 25 -0.49 14.51 -25.35
C GLN A 25 0.26 13.72 -24.31
N ALA A 26 -0.24 13.69 -23.09
CA ALA A 26 0.30 12.80 -22.09
C ALA A 26 0.11 11.39 -22.67
N GLU A 27 1.24 10.73 -22.94
CA GLU A 27 1.24 9.36 -23.44
C GLU A 27 0.66 8.48 -22.34
N VAL A 28 -0.21 7.55 -22.72
CA VAL A 28 -0.72 6.55 -21.79
C VAL A 28 0.31 5.45 -21.76
N GLU A 29 0.97 5.27 -20.62
CA GLU A 29 1.88 4.16 -20.38
C GLU A 29 1.11 3.02 -19.74
N VAL A 30 1.36 1.80 -20.20
CA VAL A 30 0.79 0.58 -19.62
C VAL A 30 1.94 -0.29 -19.14
N SER A 31 1.90 -0.68 -17.87
CA SER A 31 2.84 -1.63 -17.27
C SER A 31 2.08 -2.83 -16.70
N ALA A 32 2.76 -3.97 -16.61
CA ALA A 32 2.22 -5.17 -15.99
C ALA A 32 3.32 -5.92 -15.24
N SER A 33 2.95 -6.61 -14.17
CA SER A 33 3.86 -7.43 -13.37
C SER A 33 3.22 -8.76 -12.98
N ALA A 34 4.06 -9.73 -12.64
CA ALA A 34 3.64 -10.97 -12.00
C ALA A 34 4.73 -11.42 -11.03
N ALA A 35 4.34 -11.98 -9.88
CA ALA A 35 5.28 -12.39 -8.85
C ALA A 35 4.83 -13.68 -8.15
N ILE A 36 5.80 -14.34 -7.54
CA ILE A 36 5.60 -15.47 -6.63
C ILE A 36 6.35 -15.17 -5.33
N ALA A 37 5.70 -15.37 -4.20
CA ALA A 37 6.32 -15.30 -2.88
C ALA A 37 6.01 -16.57 -2.09
N ASN A 38 6.89 -16.94 -1.14
CA ASN A 38 6.66 -18.10 -0.28
C ASN A 38 5.53 -17.91 0.75
N MET A 39 5.02 -16.69 0.91
CA MET A 39 3.91 -16.33 1.81
C MET A 39 3.22 -15.05 1.34
N TYR A 40 2.00 -14.79 1.81
CA TYR A 40 1.32 -13.52 1.59
C TYR A 40 1.57 -12.58 2.78
N LEU A 41 2.65 -11.78 2.70
CA LEU A 41 2.95 -10.77 3.72
C LEU A 41 2.08 -9.52 3.51
N TRP A 42 1.27 -9.18 4.50
CA TRP A 42 0.46 -7.97 4.51
C TRP A 42 0.59 -7.27 5.87
N ARG A 43 1.16 -6.05 5.87
CA ARG A 43 1.34 -5.22 7.09
C ARG A 43 1.96 -5.99 8.27
N GLY A 44 2.99 -6.79 7.98
CA GLY A 44 3.69 -7.60 8.98
C GLY A 44 3.07 -8.97 9.31
N GLN A 45 1.91 -9.29 8.73
CA GLN A 45 1.18 -10.54 8.97
C GLN A 45 1.31 -11.50 7.78
N ASP A 46 1.33 -12.82 8.05
CA ASP A 46 1.24 -13.84 7.00
C ASP A 46 -0.22 -14.26 6.81
N LEU A 47 -0.86 -13.70 5.78
CA LEU A 47 -2.23 -14.04 5.38
C LEU A 47 -2.32 -15.39 4.67
N GLY A 48 -1.19 -15.89 4.17
CA GLY A 48 -1.08 -17.17 3.47
C GLY A 48 -1.05 -18.36 4.42
N GLN A 49 -0.69 -18.19 5.70
CA GLN A 49 -0.61 -19.28 6.69
C GLN A 49 0.21 -20.48 6.19
N GLY A 50 1.37 -20.20 5.59
CA GLY A 50 2.24 -21.21 4.97
C GLY A 50 1.89 -21.59 3.52
N VAL A 51 0.86 -20.99 2.92
CA VAL A 51 0.55 -21.11 1.49
C VAL A 51 1.30 -20.03 0.70
N PRO A 52 2.05 -20.39 -0.37
CA PRO A 52 2.69 -19.42 -1.24
C PRO A 52 1.70 -18.49 -1.93
N ALA A 53 2.10 -17.24 -2.13
CA ALA A 53 1.31 -16.25 -2.86
C ALA A 53 1.76 -16.16 -4.32
N VAL A 54 0.79 -16.09 -5.25
CA VAL A 54 1.03 -15.73 -6.65
C VAL A 54 0.20 -14.49 -6.94
N SER A 55 0.82 -13.45 -7.48
CA SER A 55 0.16 -12.18 -7.75
C SER A 55 0.57 -11.57 -9.08
N GLY A 56 -0.18 -10.57 -9.52
CA GLY A 56 0.16 -9.74 -10.67
C GLY A 56 -0.73 -8.52 -10.78
N ASP A 57 -0.31 -7.58 -11.62
CA ASP A 57 -1.05 -6.34 -11.85
C ASP A 57 -0.94 -5.86 -13.29
N VAL A 58 -1.86 -4.96 -13.63
CA VAL A 58 -1.75 -4.08 -14.80
C VAL A 58 -2.09 -2.65 -14.37
N THR A 59 -1.22 -1.71 -14.73
CA THR A 59 -1.36 -0.29 -14.44
C THR A 59 -1.41 0.50 -15.73
N ALA A 60 -2.32 1.47 -15.82
CA ALA A 60 -2.27 2.53 -16.82
C ALA A 60 -1.93 3.86 -16.14
N SER A 61 -1.02 4.65 -16.70
CA SER A 61 -0.63 5.95 -16.17
C SER A 61 -0.58 7.02 -17.25
N MET A 62 -0.84 8.27 -16.86
CA MET A 62 -0.84 9.44 -17.74
C MET A 62 -0.63 10.72 -16.93
N GLY A 63 0.55 11.34 -17.05
CA GLY A 63 0.81 12.67 -16.46
C GLY A 63 0.65 12.75 -14.94
N GLY A 64 1.02 11.70 -14.23
CA GLY A 64 0.91 11.56 -12.77
C GLY A 64 -0.37 10.87 -12.29
N LEU A 65 -1.43 10.87 -13.10
CA LEU A 65 -2.61 10.05 -12.84
C LEU A 65 -2.27 8.59 -13.16
N TYR A 66 -2.67 7.66 -12.31
CA TYR A 66 -2.54 6.23 -12.57
C TYR A 66 -3.72 5.47 -12.00
N GLY A 67 -3.97 4.28 -12.55
CA GLY A 67 -4.93 3.34 -11.98
C GLY A 67 -4.77 1.97 -12.61
N GLY A 68 -5.26 0.96 -11.91
CA GLY A 68 -5.03 -0.41 -12.30
C GLY A 68 -5.81 -1.42 -11.48
N VAL A 69 -5.49 -2.68 -11.75
CA VAL A 69 -5.97 -3.82 -10.99
C VAL A 69 -4.77 -4.65 -10.55
N TRP A 70 -4.79 -5.08 -9.30
CA TRP A 70 -3.89 -6.10 -8.78
C TRP A 70 -4.72 -7.33 -8.40
N ALA A 71 -4.16 -8.52 -8.53
CA ALA A 71 -4.83 -9.75 -8.11
C ALA A 71 -3.84 -10.74 -7.52
N SER A 72 -4.29 -11.57 -6.60
CA SER A 72 -3.48 -12.56 -5.90
C SER A 72 -4.24 -13.85 -5.63
N SER A 73 -3.48 -14.93 -5.39
CA SER A 73 -3.98 -16.15 -4.74
C SER A 73 -4.65 -15.87 -3.40
N GLY A 74 -4.32 -14.73 -2.79
CA GLY A 74 -5.06 -14.12 -1.69
C GLY A 74 -4.80 -14.78 -0.34
N ASP A 75 -5.74 -14.56 0.57
CA ASP A 75 -5.69 -14.92 1.98
C ASP A 75 -6.23 -16.34 2.21
N SER A 76 -5.68 -17.08 3.17
CA SER A 76 -6.11 -18.47 3.43
C SER A 76 -7.52 -18.58 4.02
N ALA A 77 -8.02 -17.56 4.70
CA ALA A 77 -9.37 -17.47 5.23
C ALA A 77 -10.36 -16.87 4.22
N LEU A 78 -9.98 -15.82 3.48
CA LEU A 78 -10.87 -15.08 2.58
C LEU A 78 -10.79 -15.51 1.10
N GLY A 79 -9.79 -16.31 0.75
CA GLY A 79 -9.55 -16.78 -0.60
C GLY A 79 -8.88 -15.73 -1.50
N GLN A 80 -9.10 -15.87 -2.81
CA GLN A 80 -8.52 -14.98 -3.83
C GLN A 80 -8.91 -13.52 -3.60
N GLU A 81 -7.97 -12.61 -3.90
CA GLU A 81 -8.16 -11.17 -3.79
C GLU A 81 -7.92 -10.49 -5.14
N TYR A 82 -8.69 -9.44 -5.41
CA TYR A 82 -8.30 -8.42 -6.35
C TYR A 82 -8.52 -7.04 -5.77
N ASP A 83 -7.63 -6.13 -6.14
CA ASP A 83 -7.67 -4.74 -5.73
C ASP A 83 -7.88 -3.85 -6.93
N LEU A 84 -8.65 -2.77 -6.75
CA LEU A 84 -8.73 -1.68 -7.73
C LEU A 84 -8.17 -0.43 -7.10
N TYR A 85 -7.33 0.27 -7.86
CA TYR A 85 -6.71 1.50 -7.38
C TYR A 85 -6.70 2.60 -8.43
N LEU A 86 -6.75 3.83 -7.93
CA LEU A 86 -6.62 5.06 -8.70
C LEU A 86 -5.88 6.07 -7.85
N GLY A 87 -4.87 6.73 -8.40
CA GLY A 87 -4.09 7.72 -7.69
C GLY A 87 -3.49 8.80 -8.56
N TYR A 88 -2.92 9.79 -7.89
CA TYR A 88 -2.16 10.86 -8.50
C TYR A 88 -0.88 11.09 -7.70
N GLY A 89 0.25 10.90 -8.36
CA GLY A 89 1.56 11.04 -7.75
C GLY A 89 2.53 11.82 -8.63
N GLY A 90 3.61 12.28 -8.01
CA GLY A 90 4.67 12.97 -8.74
C GLY A 90 5.85 13.35 -7.85
N GLU A 91 6.85 13.94 -8.49
CA GLU A 91 8.11 14.34 -7.87
C GLU A 91 8.47 15.78 -8.23
N ALA A 92 9.05 16.49 -7.27
CA ALA A 92 9.59 17.83 -7.42
C ALA A 92 10.98 17.90 -6.78
N GLY A 93 12.01 17.51 -7.54
CA GLY A 93 13.35 17.35 -7.01
C GLY A 93 13.44 16.10 -6.13
N GLU A 94 13.92 16.24 -4.90
CA GLU A 94 13.98 15.12 -3.94
C GLU A 94 12.63 14.89 -3.23
N PHE A 95 11.66 15.80 -3.38
CA PHE A 95 10.34 15.66 -2.77
C PHE A 95 9.42 14.82 -3.66
N SER A 96 8.75 13.84 -3.06
CA SER A 96 7.70 13.04 -3.71
C SER A 96 6.38 13.15 -2.95
N TYR A 97 5.28 13.01 -3.68
CA TYR A 97 3.93 12.98 -3.11
C TYR A 97 3.06 11.99 -3.88
N ASP A 98 2.12 11.38 -3.17
CA ASP A 98 1.09 10.51 -3.74
C ASP A 98 -0.21 10.64 -2.95
N ILE A 99 -1.34 10.61 -3.68
CA ILE A 99 -2.65 10.37 -3.11
C ILE A 99 -3.36 9.30 -3.94
N SER A 100 -3.85 8.26 -3.29
CA SER A 100 -4.51 7.14 -3.97
C SER A 100 -5.69 6.61 -3.19
N ALA A 101 -6.67 6.06 -3.91
CA ALA A 101 -7.78 5.32 -3.34
C ALA A 101 -7.68 3.87 -3.80
N TRP A 102 -7.86 2.95 -2.86
CA TRP A 102 -7.78 1.51 -3.05
C TRP A 102 -9.06 0.86 -2.56
N THR A 103 -9.50 -0.20 -3.23
CA THR A 103 -10.50 -1.12 -2.69
C THR A 103 -9.98 -2.54 -2.80
N TYR A 104 -10.16 -3.29 -1.71
CA TYR A 104 -9.71 -4.67 -1.56
C TYR A 104 -10.94 -5.58 -1.63
N VAL A 105 -10.95 -6.50 -2.59
CA VAL A 105 -12.12 -7.35 -2.84
C VAL A 105 -11.73 -8.81 -2.78
N TYR A 106 -12.48 -9.57 -1.97
CA TYR A 106 -12.30 -11.00 -1.80
C TYR A 106 -13.55 -11.73 -2.30
N PRO A 107 -13.64 -12.09 -3.59
CA PRO A 107 -14.84 -12.72 -4.15
C PRO A 107 -15.15 -14.08 -3.54
N GLY A 108 -14.15 -14.71 -2.93
CA GLY A 108 -14.26 -16.00 -2.23
C GLY A 108 -14.66 -15.88 -0.76
N ALA A 109 -14.67 -14.67 -0.18
CA ALA A 109 -15.11 -14.46 1.19
C ALA A 109 -16.61 -14.83 1.26
N SER A 110 -16.87 -15.99 1.85
CA SER A 110 -18.18 -16.63 1.77
C SER A 110 -19.24 -15.89 2.59
N GLU A 111 -20.46 -15.94 2.08
CA GLU A 111 -21.66 -15.78 2.87
C GLU A 111 -21.80 -17.00 3.80
N ASP A 112 -21.84 -16.80 5.13
CA ASP A 112 -22.24 -17.87 6.03
C ASP A 112 -23.73 -18.13 5.89
N ALA A 113 -24.10 -19.35 5.52
CA ALA A 113 -25.47 -19.81 5.65
C ALA A 113 -25.78 -19.95 7.14
N ASP A 114 -26.81 -19.24 7.63
CA ASP A 114 -27.38 -19.52 8.95
C ASP A 114 -27.98 -20.93 8.99
N ASP A 115 -28.36 -21.40 10.20
CA ASP A 115 -28.98 -22.72 10.41
C ASP A 115 -30.29 -22.92 9.61
N ASP A 116 -30.88 -21.83 9.09
CA ASP A 116 -32.10 -21.83 8.26
C ASP A 116 -31.79 -21.79 6.74
N GLY A 117 -30.52 -21.80 6.34
CA GLY A 117 -30.07 -21.76 4.96
C GLY A 117 -30.12 -20.38 4.31
N ASN A 118 -30.24 -19.30 5.09
CA ASN A 118 -30.09 -17.94 4.59
C ASN A 118 -28.61 -17.57 4.59
N TYR A 119 -28.14 -17.14 3.43
CA TYR A 119 -26.80 -16.61 3.29
C TYR A 119 -26.72 -15.21 3.93
N THR A 120 -25.89 -15.09 4.96
CA THR A 120 -25.54 -13.84 5.64
C THR A 120 -24.09 -13.54 5.32
N ARG A 121 -23.82 -12.38 4.73
CA ARG A 121 -22.44 -11.99 4.42
C ARG A 121 -21.68 -11.72 5.73
N THR A 122 -20.77 -12.61 6.11
CA THR A 122 -20.02 -12.52 7.38
C THR A 122 -18.81 -11.62 7.30
N ASP A 123 -18.27 -11.41 6.10
CA ASP A 123 -17.20 -10.45 5.84
C ASP A 123 -17.65 -9.41 4.80
N ALA A 124 -17.58 -8.13 5.17
CA ALA A 124 -17.94 -7.03 4.29
C ALA A 124 -17.09 -7.01 3.00
N ARG A 125 -15.92 -7.64 2.95
CA ARG A 125 -14.95 -7.57 1.84
C ARG A 125 -15.33 -8.29 0.54
N GLY A 126 -16.50 -8.95 0.49
CA GLY A 126 -16.96 -9.68 -0.70
C GLY A 126 -17.47 -8.82 -1.86
N THR A 127 -17.86 -7.56 -1.62
CA THR A 127 -18.32 -6.63 -2.68
C THR A 127 -17.34 -5.48 -2.81
N THR A 128 -17.15 -5.03 -4.05
CA THR A 128 -16.32 -3.87 -4.37
C THR A 128 -16.73 -2.65 -3.54
N PHE A 129 -15.72 -1.97 -3.00
CA PHE A 129 -15.79 -0.77 -2.15
C PHE A 129 -16.12 -0.97 -0.67
N ASP A 130 -16.41 -2.18 -0.20
CA ASP A 130 -16.72 -2.40 1.21
C ASP A 130 -15.50 -2.45 2.14
N ALA A 131 -14.32 -2.70 1.58
CA ALA A 131 -13.04 -2.40 2.20
C ALA A 131 -12.26 -1.48 1.27
N SER A 132 -12.03 -0.25 1.71
CA SER A 132 -11.37 0.77 0.90
C SER A 132 -10.56 1.74 1.76
N ASP A 133 -9.41 2.16 1.23
CA ASP A 133 -8.51 3.12 1.87
C ASP A 133 -8.30 4.35 0.97
N LEU A 134 -8.20 5.52 1.58
CA LEU A 134 -7.53 6.69 1.01
C LEU A 134 -6.11 6.73 1.59
N ILE A 135 -5.11 6.70 0.72
CA ILE A 135 -3.71 6.69 1.10
C ILE A 135 -3.10 8.03 0.69
N ILE A 136 -2.37 8.64 1.61
CA ILE A 136 -1.58 9.85 1.34
C ILE A 136 -0.14 9.53 1.69
N SER A 137 0.77 9.78 0.75
CA SER A 137 2.21 9.54 0.92
C SER A 137 3.01 10.79 0.60
N VAL A 138 4.09 10.99 1.36
CA VAL A 138 5.10 12.02 1.09
C VAL A 138 6.49 11.44 1.27
N GLY A 139 7.45 11.92 0.50
CA GLY A 139 8.82 11.49 0.59
C GLY A 139 9.82 12.61 0.41
N TYR A 140 11.03 12.38 0.92
CA TYR A 140 12.20 13.22 0.69
C TYR A 140 13.43 12.33 0.50
N GLY A 141 13.94 12.28 -0.72
CA GLY A 141 15.04 11.42 -1.11
C GLY A 141 14.71 9.95 -0.82
N PRO A 142 15.53 9.22 -0.04
CA PRO A 142 15.31 7.80 0.22
C PRO A 142 14.24 7.51 1.27
N VAL A 143 13.65 8.52 1.92
CA VAL A 143 12.72 8.34 3.05
C VAL A 143 11.31 8.71 2.63
N SER A 144 10.32 7.90 3.00
CA SER A 144 8.91 8.14 2.76
C SER A 144 8.06 7.84 3.98
N ALA A 145 6.91 8.49 4.06
CA ALA A 145 5.88 8.20 5.05
C ALA A 145 4.51 8.20 4.37
N SER A 146 3.65 7.29 4.82
CA SER A 146 2.29 7.15 4.29
C SER A 146 1.29 7.01 5.42
N TYR A 147 0.09 7.53 5.20
CA TYR A 147 -1.06 7.38 6.08
C TYR A 147 -2.26 6.85 5.30
N TYR A 148 -2.94 5.87 5.88
CA TYR A 148 -4.04 5.13 5.30
C TYR A 148 -5.28 5.46 6.14
N TYR A 149 -6.21 6.17 5.51
CA TYR A 149 -7.51 6.50 6.07
C TYR A 149 -8.54 5.50 5.54
N VAL A 150 -9.18 4.75 6.43
CA VAL A 150 -10.21 3.79 6.02
C VAL A 150 -11.46 4.54 5.57
N LEU A 151 -11.85 4.35 4.31
CA LEU A 151 -13.07 4.91 3.72
C LEU A 151 -14.28 4.01 3.93
N ALA A 152 -14.04 2.69 3.95
CA ALA A 152 -15.05 1.66 4.15
C ALA A 152 -14.38 0.42 4.76
N GLY A 153 -15.09 -0.27 5.65
CA GLY A 153 -14.58 -1.37 6.45
C GLY A 153 -14.63 -1.00 7.93
N ASP A 154 -13.51 -1.18 8.62
CA ASP A 154 -13.36 -0.75 10.01
C ASP A 154 -12.96 0.73 10.07
N GLU A 155 -13.94 1.63 10.20
CA GLU A 155 -13.73 3.08 10.16
C GLU A 155 -12.99 3.66 11.38
N ASN A 156 -12.83 2.88 12.44
CA ASN A 156 -12.04 3.25 13.62
C ASN A 156 -10.55 2.88 13.45
N ALA A 157 -10.23 2.04 12.48
CA ALA A 157 -8.88 1.66 12.16
C ALA A 157 -8.17 2.71 11.30
N SER A 158 -6.86 2.82 11.50
CA SER A 158 -5.97 3.54 10.57
C SER A 158 -4.61 2.87 10.54
N TYR A 159 -3.85 3.13 9.49
CA TYR A 159 -2.52 2.55 9.33
C TYR A 159 -1.53 3.61 8.85
N ALA A 160 -0.30 3.56 9.35
CA ALA A 160 0.75 4.49 8.99
C ALA A 160 2.07 3.77 8.75
N THR A 161 2.91 4.33 7.89
CA THR A 161 4.25 3.81 7.64
C THR A 161 5.31 4.90 7.65
N LEU A 162 6.51 4.52 8.04
CA LEU A 162 7.74 5.27 7.82
C LEU A 162 8.78 4.31 7.23
N GLY A 163 9.23 4.60 6.01
CA GLY A 163 10.13 3.75 5.25
C GLY A 163 11.39 4.49 4.81
N GLY A 164 12.44 3.72 4.54
CA GLY A 164 13.67 4.24 3.98
C GLY A 164 14.46 3.21 3.18
N GLU A 165 15.12 3.67 2.12
CA GLU A 165 15.94 2.83 1.24
C GLU A 165 17.41 3.25 1.23
N MET A 166 18.31 2.28 1.14
CA MET A 166 19.75 2.53 1.01
C MET A 166 20.42 1.44 0.17
N GLY A 167 20.60 1.72 -1.12
CA GLY A 167 21.17 0.76 -2.06
C GLY A 167 20.24 -0.44 -2.22
N ALA A 168 20.75 -1.63 -1.92
CA ALA A 168 19.98 -2.88 -1.99
C ALA A 168 19.11 -3.15 -0.76
N PHE A 169 19.12 -2.27 0.25
CA PHE A 169 18.43 -2.48 1.52
C PHE A 169 17.27 -1.50 1.68
N ALA A 170 16.20 -1.96 2.32
CA ALA A 170 15.10 -1.10 2.75
C ALA A 170 14.66 -1.48 4.17
N ALA A 171 14.08 -0.51 4.87
CA ALA A 171 13.44 -0.72 6.17
C ALA A 171 12.10 0.02 6.21
N THR A 172 11.08 -0.63 6.77
CA THR A 172 9.75 -0.04 6.96
C THR A 172 9.27 -0.30 8.37
N LEU A 173 8.87 0.75 9.07
CA LEU A 173 8.09 0.68 10.29
C LEU A 173 6.62 0.90 9.93
N GLY A 174 5.76 -0.06 10.23
CA GLY A 174 4.32 0.04 10.01
C GLY A 174 3.57 0.01 11.34
N MET A 175 2.53 0.84 11.46
CA MET A 175 1.76 1.03 12.68
C MET A 175 0.27 0.91 12.37
N GLN A 176 -0.38 -0.10 12.93
CA GLN A 176 -1.83 -0.21 12.97
C GLN A 176 -2.33 0.48 14.23
N MET A 177 -3.28 1.38 14.07
CA MET A 177 -3.91 2.15 15.14
C MET A 177 -5.42 1.94 15.09
N HIS A 178 -6.09 2.02 16.24
CA HIS A 178 -7.53 1.83 16.31
C HIS A 178 -8.15 2.64 17.45
N SER A 179 -9.02 3.60 17.12
CA SER A 179 -9.47 4.61 18.08
C SER A 179 -10.43 4.12 19.17
N GLU A 180 -10.96 2.89 19.04
CA GLU A 180 -11.94 2.32 19.97
C GLU A 180 -11.53 0.96 20.57
N ASP A 181 -10.40 0.39 20.15
CA ASP A 181 -9.98 -0.98 20.49
C ASP A 181 -8.46 -1.06 20.43
N ASP A 182 -7.84 -0.69 21.54
CA ASP A 182 -6.38 -0.71 21.69
C ASP A 182 -5.81 -2.12 21.43
N SER A 183 -6.58 -3.20 21.65
CA SER A 183 -6.10 -4.58 21.41
C SER A 183 -5.82 -4.89 19.94
N ALA A 184 -6.37 -4.10 19.01
CA ALA A 184 -6.11 -4.18 17.58
C ALA A 184 -4.86 -3.38 17.14
N GLU A 185 -4.24 -2.61 18.05
CA GLU A 185 -3.04 -1.83 17.77
C GLU A 185 -1.78 -2.69 17.79
N TYR A 186 -0.92 -2.49 16.79
CA TYR A 186 0.36 -3.16 16.70
C TYR A 186 1.34 -2.41 15.81
N THR A 187 2.62 -2.67 16.02
CA THR A 187 3.71 -2.16 15.19
C THR A 187 4.52 -3.32 14.62
N HIS A 188 4.85 -3.23 13.33
CA HIS A 188 5.76 -4.17 12.68
C HIS A 188 6.98 -3.47 12.10
N LEU A 189 8.07 -4.22 12.01
CA LEU A 189 9.31 -3.82 11.35
C LEU A 189 9.64 -4.80 10.24
N ASP A 190 9.79 -4.25 9.04
CA ASP A 190 10.23 -5.00 7.86
C ASP A 190 11.63 -4.54 7.45
N LEU A 191 12.53 -5.49 7.23
CA LEU A 191 13.88 -5.27 6.73
C LEU A 191 14.07 -6.07 5.45
N SER A 192 14.31 -5.38 4.34
CA SER A 192 14.37 -5.98 3.01
C SER A 192 15.77 -5.88 2.40
N TYR A 193 16.12 -6.89 1.61
CA TYR A 193 17.32 -6.96 0.79
C TYR A 193 16.97 -7.43 -0.63
N ALA A 194 17.26 -6.60 -1.62
CA ALA A 194 17.18 -6.96 -3.04
C ALA A 194 18.50 -7.59 -3.49
N TYR A 195 18.48 -8.88 -3.87
CA TYR A 195 19.65 -9.52 -4.47
C TYR A 195 19.86 -9.02 -5.91
N ASN A 196 18.76 -8.81 -6.64
CA ASN A 196 18.71 -8.17 -7.95
C ASN A 196 17.28 -7.62 -8.17
N ASP A 197 17.00 -7.13 -9.38
CA ASP A 197 15.71 -6.53 -9.76
C ASP A 197 14.51 -7.49 -9.66
N ASN A 198 14.75 -8.80 -9.64
CA ASN A 198 13.71 -9.82 -9.63
C ASN A 198 13.61 -10.59 -8.32
N LEU A 199 14.67 -10.70 -7.53
CA LEU A 199 14.73 -11.53 -6.32
C LEU A 199 15.03 -10.69 -5.07
N SER A 200 14.14 -10.75 -4.10
CA SER A 200 14.27 -10.07 -2.81
C SER A 200 13.95 -10.97 -1.62
N PHE A 201 14.47 -10.55 -0.47
CA PHE A 201 14.27 -11.19 0.83
C PHE A 201 13.80 -10.15 1.83
N THR A 202 12.79 -10.49 2.64
CA THR A 202 12.29 -9.61 3.70
C THR A 202 12.23 -10.37 5.01
N LEU A 203 12.78 -9.78 6.06
CA LEU A 203 12.52 -10.16 7.44
C LEU A 203 11.41 -9.25 7.96
N SER A 204 10.32 -9.84 8.43
CA SER A 204 9.18 -9.09 8.98
C SER A 204 8.86 -9.59 10.38
N LYS A 205 8.56 -8.67 11.29
CA LYS A 205 8.22 -9.02 12.67
C LYS A 205 7.26 -8.00 13.29
N ILE A 206 6.25 -8.50 14.00
CA ILE A 206 5.51 -7.69 14.97
C ILE A 206 6.45 -7.42 16.15
N ILE A 207 6.73 -6.13 16.41
CA ILE A 207 7.69 -5.70 17.43
C ILE A 207 7.03 -5.14 18.67
N ASP A 208 5.73 -4.83 18.57
CA ASP A 208 4.89 -4.30 19.63
C ASP A 208 3.42 -4.61 19.30
N GLN A 209 2.64 -5.00 20.30
CA GLN A 209 1.19 -5.16 20.18
C GLN A 209 0.54 -4.93 21.55
N ASP A 210 -0.67 -4.37 21.53
CA ASP A 210 -1.40 -3.99 22.75
C ASP A 210 -2.37 -5.08 23.25
N ALA A 211 -2.54 -6.16 22.49
CA ALA A 211 -3.35 -7.31 22.87
C ALA A 211 -2.85 -8.00 24.16
N ASP A 212 -3.72 -8.13 25.16
CA ASP A 212 -3.45 -8.80 26.43
C ASP A 212 -3.73 -10.31 26.33
N LEU A 213 -2.70 -11.06 25.92
CA LEU A 213 -2.75 -12.52 25.78
C LEU A 213 -3.10 -13.24 27.10
N ASP A 214 -2.75 -12.67 28.25
CA ASP A 214 -3.06 -13.26 29.56
C ASP A 214 -4.55 -13.12 29.92
N LYS A 215 -5.26 -12.18 29.29
CA LYS A 215 -6.72 -12.02 29.36
C LYS A 215 -7.48 -12.77 28.27
N GLY A 216 -6.78 -13.49 27.39
CA GLY A 216 -7.38 -14.27 26.30
C GLY A 216 -7.77 -13.44 25.08
N GLU A 217 -7.20 -12.24 24.93
CA GLU A 217 -7.31 -11.47 23.68
C GLU A 217 -6.57 -12.20 22.55
N SER A 218 -7.08 -12.08 21.33
CA SER A 218 -6.45 -12.70 20.16
C SER A 218 -5.30 -11.82 19.67
N GLY A 219 -4.09 -12.08 20.14
CA GLY A 219 -2.91 -11.37 19.66
C GLY A 219 -2.37 -11.91 18.33
N LEU A 220 -1.42 -11.18 17.79
CA LEU A 220 -0.72 -11.49 16.55
C LEU A 220 0.47 -12.42 16.79
N ASP A 221 0.82 -13.15 15.74
CA ASP A 221 2.05 -13.94 15.69
C ASP A 221 3.29 -13.05 15.59
N GLU A 222 4.07 -13.01 16.67
CA GLU A 222 5.32 -12.26 16.81
C GLU A 222 6.55 -12.98 16.24
N ASP A 223 6.41 -14.22 15.76
CA ASP A 223 7.54 -14.93 15.16
C ASP A 223 8.03 -14.20 13.91
N THR A 224 9.35 -14.21 13.75
CA THR A 224 10.00 -13.56 12.60
C THR A 224 9.66 -14.31 11.32
N LYS A 225 9.05 -13.59 10.38
CA LYS A 225 8.69 -14.06 9.06
C LYS A 225 9.86 -13.82 8.11
N VAL A 226 10.17 -14.81 7.29
CA VAL A 226 11.22 -14.73 6.25
C VAL A 226 10.55 -14.91 4.90
N VAL A 227 10.42 -13.81 4.17
CA VAL A 227 9.78 -13.75 2.86
C VAL A 227 10.85 -13.82 1.79
N VAL A 228 10.60 -14.64 0.78
CA VAL A 228 11.36 -14.68 -0.47
C VAL A 228 10.36 -14.34 -1.56
N SER A 229 10.65 -13.30 -2.34
CA SER A 229 9.80 -12.86 -3.45
C SER A 229 10.58 -12.89 -4.76
N TYR A 230 9.94 -13.39 -5.80
CA TYR A 230 10.46 -13.40 -7.16
C TYR A 230 9.48 -12.74 -8.13
N SER A 231 9.86 -11.61 -8.70
CA SER A 231 9.15 -10.95 -9.79
C SER A 231 9.55 -11.56 -11.13
N LEU A 232 8.55 -12.02 -11.88
CA LEU A 232 8.72 -12.63 -13.19
C LEU A 232 9.11 -11.53 -14.21
N PRO A 233 10.15 -11.73 -15.02
CA PRO A 233 10.46 -10.81 -16.11
C PRO A 233 9.33 -10.86 -17.14
N ILE A 234 8.65 -9.72 -17.35
CA ILE A 234 7.63 -9.54 -18.38
C ILE A 234 8.16 -8.52 -19.38
N GLU A 235 8.29 -8.92 -20.64
CA GLU A 235 8.59 -8.01 -21.75
C GLU A 235 7.28 -7.64 -22.46
N LEU A 236 7.14 -6.36 -22.82
CA LEU A 236 6.06 -5.83 -23.66
C LEU A 236 6.41 -5.91 -25.15
#